data_AF-A0A966SXB4-F1
#
_entry.id   AF-A0A966SXB4-F1
#
_cell.length_a   1.000
_cell.length_b   1.000
_cell.length_c   1.000
_cell.angle_alpha   90.00
_cell.angle_beta   90.00
_cell.angle_gamma   90.00
#
_symmetry.space_group_name_H-M   'P 1'
#
loop_
_entity.id
_entity.type
_entity.pdbx_description
1 polymer ?
#
loop_
_entity_poly.entity_id
_entity_poly.type
_entity_poly.pdbx_seq_one_letter_code
_entity_poly.pdbx_strand_id
1 'polypeptide(L)' 'MKTLACLVILALLGGCAAKPVKTDMSAFIAAAPRSILVVPVVNKSLDVDAPNYVLAALPVPISEKGYY' A
#
# COMPACT_ATOMS: atom_id res chain seq x y z
N MET A 1 -13.54 -10.17 -35.93
CA MET A 1 -12.71 -8.94 -35.94
C MET A 1 -13.12 -7.95 -34.85
N LYS A 2 -14.41 -7.59 -34.70
CA LYS A 2 -14.89 -6.64 -33.67
C LYS A 2 -14.57 -7.08 -32.21
N THR A 3 -14.66 -8.37 -31.91
CA THR A 3 -14.37 -8.92 -30.57
C THR A 3 -12.89 -8.85 -30.19
N LEU A 4 -11.98 -9.07 -31.16
CA LEU A 4 -10.53 -8.94 -30.98
C LEU A 4 -10.12 -7.49 -30.70
N ALA A 5 -10.76 -6.53 -31.38
CA ALA A 5 -10.51 -5.10 -31.16
C ALA A 5 -10.92 -4.65 -29.74
N CYS A 6 -12.08 -5.10 -29.24
CA CYS A 6 -12.49 -4.80 -27.86
C CYS A 6 -11.54 -5.38 -26.81
N LEU A 7 -11.03 -6.59 -27.03
CA LEU A 7 -10.10 -7.23 -26.09
C LEU A 7 -8.77 -6.47 -25.98
N VAL A 8 -8.27 -5.98 -27.13
CA VAL A 8 -7.06 -5.14 -27.18
C VAL A 8 -7.30 -3.82 -26.45
N ILE A 9 -8.42 -3.14 -26.70
CA ILE A 9 -8.74 -1.89 -25.99
C ILE A 9 -8.79 -2.13 -24.47
N LEU A 10 -9.43 -3.20 -24.00
CA LEU A 10 -9.51 -3.51 -22.57
C LEU A 10 -8.14 -3.78 -21.95
N ALA A 11 -7.23 -4.40 -22.70
CA ALA A 11 -5.85 -4.63 -22.26
C ALA A 11 -5.03 -3.33 -22.17
N LEU A 12 -5.29 -2.35 -23.04
CA LEU A 12 -4.64 -1.03 -22.99
C LEU A 12 -5.13 -0.15 -21.83
N LEU A 13 -6.39 -0.33 -21.37
CA LEU A 13 -6.89 0.36 -20.18
C LEU A 13 -6.40 -0.28 -18.86
N GLY A 14 -5.71 -1.42 -18.91
CA GLY A 14 -5.12 -2.05 -17.74
C GLY A 14 -3.92 -1.26 -17.21
N GLY A 15 -4.05 -0.66 -16.03
CA GLY A 15 -2.91 -0.06 -15.32
C GLY A 15 -1.95 -1.13 -14.78
N CYS A 16 -0.65 -0.97 -15.03
CA CYS A 16 0.37 -1.86 -14.47
C CYS A 16 0.49 -1.60 -12.96
N ALA A 17 -0.05 -2.51 -12.14
CA ALA A 17 0.18 -2.49 -10.71
C ALA A 17 1.68 -2.71 -10.45
N ALA A 18 2.35 -1.72 -9.85
CA ALA A 18 3.76 -1.85 -9.50
C ALA A 18 3.93 -3.08 -8.59
N LYS A 19 4.84 -3.98 -8.96
CA LYS A 19 5.17 -5.13 -8.12
C LYS A 19 5.70 -4.62 -6.78
N PRO A 20 5.22 -5.15 -5.64
CA PRO A 20 5.77 -4.79 -4.35
C PRO A 20 7.25 -5.18 -4.33
N VAL A 21 8.11 -4.22 -3.96
CA VAL A 21 9.54 -4.46 -3.75
C VAL A 21 9.67 -5.39 -2.55
N LYS A 22 10.30 -6.55 -2.76
CA LYS A 22 10.60 -7.48 -1.68
C LYS A 22 11.85 -6.99 -0.94
N THR A 23 11.63 -6.26 0.14
CA THR A 23 12.69 -5.89 1.08
C THR A 23 12.96 -7.06 2.03
N ASP A 24 14.23 -7.31 2.37
CA ASP A 24 14.57 -8.29 3.40
C ASP A 24 14.04 -7.79 4.76
N MET A 25 13.15 -8.58 5.35
CA MET A 25 12.50 -8.30 6.64
C MET A 25 12.96 -9.28 7.74
N SER A 26 13.98 -10.10 7.49
CA SER A 26 14.46 -11.13 8.43
C SER A 26 14.79 -10.55 9.82
N ALA A 27 15.46 -9.40 9.88
CA ALA A 27 15.78 -8.73 11.12
C ALA A 27 14.54 -8.26 11.90
N PHE A 28 13.52 -7.74 11.20
CA PHE A 28 12.27 -7.30 11.82
C PHE A 28 11.48 -8.48 12.40
N ILE A 29 11.40 -9.58 11.66
CA ILE A 29 10.72 -10.80 12.11
C ILE A 29 11.45 -11.43 13.30
N ALA A 30 12.79 -11.48 13.26
CA ALA A 30 13.61 -12.00 14.36
C ALA A 30 13.49 -11.16 15.64
N ALA A 31 13.34 -9.84 15.52
CA ALA A 31 13.18 -8.94 16.66
C ALA A 31 11.81 -9.08 17.37
N ALA A 32 10.80 -9.62 16.69
CA ALA A 32 9.44 -9.84 17.21
C ALA A 32 8.91 -8.66 18.07
N PRO A 33 8.89 -7.42 17.54
CA PRO A 33 8.54 -6.25 18.33
C PRO A 33 7.09 -6.33 18.82
N ARG A 34 6.83 -5.85 20.04
CA ARG A 34 5.46 -5.81 20.60
C ARG A 34 4.73 -4.49 20.30
N SER A 35 5.46 -3.45 19.92
CA SER A 35 4.93 -2.10 19.67
C SER A 35 5.61 -1.51 18.44
N ILE A 36 4.86 -0.75 17.64
CA ILE A 36 5.37 -0.06 16.45
C ILE A 36 5.12 1.44 16.61
N LEU A 37 6.17 2.25 16.43
CA LEU A 37 6.03 3.71 16.37
C LEU A 37 5.63 4.12 14.95
N VAL A 38 4.43 4.68 14.81
CA VAL A 38 3.98 5.30 13.56
C VAL A 38 4.46 6.75 13.52
N VAL A 39 5.26 7.08 12.51
CA VAL A 39 5.77 8.44 12.28
C VAL A 39 4.85 9.21 11.31
N PRO A 40 4.87 10.55 11.33
CA PRO A 40 4.13 11.36 10.36
C PRO A 40 4.44 10.98 8.91
N VAL A 41 3.38 10.89 8.10
CA VAL A 41 3.49 10.49 6.69
C VAL A 41 3.99 11.67 5.84
N VAL A 42 4.97 11.41 4.98
CA VAL A 42 5.45 12.39 4.00
C VAL A 42 4.42 12.52 2.88
N ASN A 43 3.80 13.69 2.75
CA ASN A 43 2.86 13.96 1.68
C ASN A 43 3.58 14.27 0.36
N LYS A 44 3.21 13.56 -0.71
CA LYS A 44 3.68 13.82 -2.09
C LYS A 44 2.53 14.10 -3.05
N SER A 45 1.32 14.30 -2.54
CA SER A 45 0.14 14.66 -3.31
C SER A 45 -0.16 16.16 -3.16
N LEU A 46 -1.19 16.63 -3.89
CA LEU A 46 -1.70 17.99 -3.76
C LEU A 46 -2.80 18.12 -2.67
N ASP A 47 -3.24 17.01 -2.11
CA ASP A 47 -4.27 16.98 -1.08
C ASP A 47 -3.62 17.20 0.30
N VAL A 48 -3.96 18.33 0.93
CA VAL A 48 -3.40 18.74 2.22
C VAL A 48 -3.75 17.78 3.36
N ASP A 49 -4.89 17.10 3.26
CA ASP A 49 -5.38 16.18 4.29
C ASP A 49 -4.93 14.73 4.09
N ALA A 50 -4.18 14.45 3.01
CA ALA A 50 -3.70 13.11 2.70
C ALA A 50 -3.00 12.38 3.88
N PRO A 51 -2.11 13.02 4.66
CA PRO A 51 -1.49 12.38 5.81
C PRO A 51 -2.50 11.98 6.89
N ASN A 52 -3.53 12.81 7.11
CA ASN A 52 -4.56 12.55 8.13
C ASN A 52 -5.42 11.34 7.74
N TYR A 53 -5.78 11.20 6.46
CA TYR A 53 -6.50 10.02 5.99
C TYR A 53 -5.71 8.74 6.20
N VAL A 54 -4.40 8.76 5.92
CA VAL A 54 -3.54 7.60 6.14
C VAL A 54 -3.49 7.25 7.63
N LEU A 55 -3.25 8.22 8.50
CA LEU A 55 -3.15 7.99 9.94
C LEU A 55 -4.48 7.53 10.56
N ALA A 56 -5.61 7.99 10.05
CA ALA A 56 -6.93 7.55 10.50
C ALA A 56 -7.25 6.11 10.06
N ALA A 57 -6.79 5.69 8.89
CA ALA A 57 -7.06 4.35 8.34
C ALA A 57 -6.06 3.28 8.78
N LEU A 58 -4.83 3.66 9.13
CA LEU A 58 -3.73 2.74 9.46
C LEU A 58 -3.99 1.79 10.66
N PRO A 59 -4.74 2.17 11.73
CA PRO A 59 -4.95 1.30 12.89
C PRO A 59 -5.59 -0.05 12.58
N VAL A 60 -6.48 -0.11 11.58
CA VAL A 60 -7.17 -1.35 11.21
C VAL A 60 -6.18 -2.42 10.72
N PRO A 61 -5.41 -2.21 9.63
CA PRO A 61 -4.50 -3.24 9.13
C PRO A 61 -3.30 -3.55 10.03
N ILE A 62 -2.90 -2.66 10.95
CA ILE A 62 -1.82 -2.95 11.92
C ILE A 62 -2.33 -3.79 13.10
N SER A 63 -3.57 -3.53 13.56
CA SER A 63 -4.19 -4.30 14.63
C SER A 63 -4.57 -5.71 14.20
N GLU A 64 -4.96 -5.92 12.94
CA GLU A 64 -5.14 -7.25 12.34
C GLU A 64 -3.86 -8.10 12.39
N LYS A 65 -2.68 -7.46 12.44
CA LYS A 65 -1.39 -8.12 12.60
C LYS A 65 -0.94 -8.26 14.06
N GLY A 66 -1.76 -7.84 15.00
CA GLY A 66 -1.52 -7.92 16.44
C GLY A 66 -0.77 -6.73 17.04
N TYR A 67 -0.59 -5.63 16.30
CA TYR A 67 0.04 -4.40 16.79
C TYR A 67 -1.04 -3.39 17.18
N TYR A 68 -1.07 -2.97 18.44
CA TYR A 68 -2.07 -2.07 19.02
C TYR A 68 -1.41 -0.83 19.63
#